data_AF-A0A151ULP8-F1
#
_entry.id   AF-A0A151ULP8-F1
#
_cell.length_a   1.000
_cell.length_b   1.000
_cell.length_c   1.000
_cell.angle_alpha   90.00
_cell.angle_beta   90.00
_cell.angle_gamma   90.00
#
_symmetry.space_group_name_H-M   'P 1'
#
loop_
_entity.id
_entity.type
_entity.pdbx_description
1 polymer ?
#
loop_
_entity_poly.entity_id
_entity_poly.type
_entity_poly.pdbx_seq_one_letter_code
_entity_poly.pdbx_strand_id
1 'polypeptide(L)'
;MFKRLLIVALLVITTLAQAADQVNPYHLMNDAASKTFTRLKNEQGKIHQDPNYLRTVVREELIPYVQVKYAGALVLGHYYREATPAQRSAYFKAFQAYLEQA
;
A
#
# COMPACT_ATOMS: atom_id res chain seq x y z
N MET A 1 40.41 -19.85 7.34
CA MET A 1 39.05 -19.46 7.76
C MET A 1 38.60 -18.13 7.15
N PHE A 2 39.50 -17.16 6.92
CA PHE A 2 39.21 -15.87 6.26
C PHE A 2 38.54 -15.96 4.88
N LYS A 3 38.97 -16.90 4.01
CA LYS A 3 38.34 -17.13 2.69
C LYS A 3 36.87 -17.55 2.77
N ARG A 4 36.48 -18.28 3.82
CA ARG A 4 35.07 -18.71 4.01
C ARG A 4 34.20 -17.54 4.49
N LEU A 5 34.75 -16.64 5.29
CA LEU A 5 34.09 -15.40 5.73
C LEU A 5 33.87 -14.40 4.57
N LEU A 6 34.83 -14.29 3.65
CA LEU A 6 34.71 -13.44 2.46
C LEU A 6 33.60 -13.89 1.49
N ILE A 7 33.40 -15.21 1.33
CA ILE A 7 32.34 -15.75 0.47
C ILE A 7 30.95 -15.50 1.08
N VAL A 8 30.81 -15.63 2.40
CA VAL A 8 29.55 -15.30 3.10
C VAL A 8 29.25 -13.80 3.02
N ALA A 9 30.26 -12.93 3.16
CA ALA A 9 30.09 -11.49 3.03
C ALA A 9 29.64 -11.07 1.61
N LEU A 10 30.13 -11.75 0.57
CA LEU A 10 29.74 -11.45 -0.82
C LEU A 10 28.30 -11.90 -1.14
N LEU A 11 27.82 -12.97 -0.51
CA LEU A 11 26.44 -13.47 -0.63
C LEU A 11 25.39 -12.54 0.02
N VAL A 12 25.79 -11.70 0.97
CA VAL A 12 24.89 -10.72 1.61
C VAL A 12 24.68 -9.48 0.72
N ILE A 13 25.59 -9.19 -0.21
CA ILE A 13 25.50 -7.97 -1.04
C ILE A 13 24.50 -8.16 -2.19
N THR A 14 24.27 -9.38 -2.67
CA THR A 14 23.37 -9.64 -3.80
C THR A 14 21.89 -9.42 -3.47
N THR A 15 21.50 -9.50 -2.20
CA THR A 15 20.10 -9.30 -1.78
C THR A 15 19.66 -7.84 -1.79
N LEU A 16 20.60 -6.89 -1.82
CA LEU A 16 20.29 -5.45 -1.86
C LEU A 16 19.89 -4.96 -3.27
N ALA A 17 20.29 -5.67 -4.33
CA ALA A 17 19.99 -5.26 -5.71
C ALA A 17 18.51 -5.48 -6.09
N GLN A 18 17.83 -6.46 -5.49
CA GLN A 18 16.41 -6.74 -5.75
C GLN A 18 15.44 -5.73 -5.12
N ALA A 19 15.91 -4.90 -4.18
CA ALA A 19 15.06 -3.90 -3.53
C ALA A 19 14.84 -2.65 -4.40
N ALA A 20 15.77 -2.32 -5.31
CA ALA A 20 15.69 -1.11 -6.13
C ALA A 20 14.60 -1.19 -7.22
N ASP A 21 14.35 -2.38 -7.79
CA ASP A 21 13.30 -2.57 -8.80
C ASP A 21 11.88 -2.43 -8.23
N GLN A 22 11.68 -2.68 -6.93
CA GLN A 22 10.40 -2.48 -6.25
C GLN A 22 10.03 -0.99 -6.04
N VAL A 23 10.91 -0.05 -6.37
CA VAL A 23 10.67 1.40 -6.13
C VAL A 23 10.11 2.10 -7.39
N ASN A 24 10.12 1.45 -8.55
CA ASN A 24 9.66 2.09 -9.78
C ASN A 24 8.12 2.29 -9.76
N PRO A 25 7.61 3.53 -9.80
CA PRO A 25 6.18 3.81 -9.69
C PRO A 25 5.35 3.20 -10.83
N TYR A 26 5.94 3.01 -12.02
CA TYR A 26 5.26 2.36 -13.15
C TYR A 26 5.07 0.86 -12.89
N HIS A 27 6.08 0.19 -12.32
CA HIS A 27 5.95 -1.21 -11.95
C HIS A 27 4.94 -1.39 -10.81
N LEU A 28 5.00 -0.54 -9.78
CA LEU A 28 4.04 -0.56 -8.69
C LEU A 28 2.60 -0.37 -9.18
N MET A 29 2.37 0.56 -10.10
CA MET A 29 1.06 0.78 -10.70
C MET A 29 0.58 -0.44 -11.50
N ASN A 30 1.44 -1.03 -12.33
CA ASN A 30 1.11 -2.22 -13.11
C ASN A 30 0.78 -3.41 -12.20
N ASP A 31 1.57 -3.63 -11.14
CA ASP A 31 1.35 -4.72 -10.20
C ASP A 31 0.04 -4.55 -9.42
N ALA A 32 -0.21 -3.34 -8.89
CA ALA A 32 -1.45 -3.03 -8.17
C ALA A 32 -2.68 -3.22 -9.06
N ALA A 33 -2.63 -2.70 -10.29
CA ALA A 33 -3.72 -2.86 -11.26
C ALA A 33 -3.94 -4.32 -11.64
N SER A 34 -2.87 -5.05 -11.99
CA SER A 34 -2.93 -6.46 -12.37
C SER A 34 -3.57 -7.31 -11.29
N LYS A 35 -3.13 -7.17 -10.03
CA LYS A 35 -3.70 -7.90 -8.89
C LYS A 35 -5.16 -7.53 -8.65
N THR A 36 -5.48 -6.24 -8.65
CA THR A 36 -6.85 -5.74 -8.45
C THR A 36 -7.80 -6.32 -9.49
N PHE A 37 -7.51 -6.16 -10.79
CA PHE A 37 -8.39 -6.66 -11.84
C PHE A 37 -8.44 -8.18 -11.91
N THR A 38 -7.36 -8.88 -11.56
CA THR A 38 -7.36 -10.34 -11.43
C THR A 38 -8.36 -10.81 -10.37
N ARG A 39 -8.37 -10.17 -9.20
CA ARG A 39 -9.33 -10.48 -8.13
C ARG A 39 -10.75 -10.11 -8.52
N LEU A 40 -10.96 -8.94 -9.11
CA LEU A 40 -12.27 -8.54 -9.61
C LEU A 40 -12.80 -9.56 -10.63
N LYS A 41 -11.97 -10.08 -11.54
CA LYS A 41 -12.38 -11.09 -12.52
C LYS A 41 -12.69 -12.45 -11.89
N ASN A 42 -11.80 -12.93 -11.02
CA ASN A 42 -11.83 -14.33 -10.56
C ASN A 42 -12.67 -14.53 -9.30
N GLU A 43 -12.89 -13.48 -8.50
CA GLU A 43 -13.57 -13.56 -7.20
C GLU A 43 -15.02 -13.07 -7.26
N GLN A 44 -15.63 -13.07 -8.45
CA GLN A 44 -17.02 -12.67 -8.65
C GLN A 44 -17.99 -13.37 -7.70
N GLY A 45 -17.78 -14.65 -7.38
CA GLY A 45 -18.62 -15.36 -6.41
C GLY A 45 -18.63 -14.70 -5.02
N LYS A 46 -17.46 -14.26 -4.53
CA LYS A 46 -17.35 -13.55 -3.23
C LYS A 46 -17.99 -12.16 -3.31
N ILE A 47 -17.78 -11.45 -4.43
CA ILE A 47 -18.33 -10.11 -4.65
C ILE A 47 -19.88 -10.13 -4.70
N HIS A 48 -20.47 -11.14 -5.35
CA HIS A 48 -21.93 -11.29 -5.38
C HIS A 48 -22.52 -11.69 -4.03
N GLN A 49 -21.80 -12.52 -3.26
CA GLN A 49 -22.22 -12.92 -1.91
C GLN A 49 -22.14 -11.76 -0.91
N ASP A 50 -21.09 -10.96 -0.98
CA ASP A 50 -20.91 -9.76 -0.16
C ASP A 50 -20.24 -8.65 -0.98
N PRO A 51 -21.01 -7.64 -1.45
CA PRO A 51 -20.44 -6.49 -2.16
C PRO A 51 -19.39 -5.71 -1.35
N ASN A 52 -19.41 -5.79 -0.01
CA ASN A 52 -18.37 -5.17 0.82
C ASN A 52 -16.99 -5.81 0.64
N TYR A 53 -16.92 -7.00 0.04
CA TYR A 53 -15.65 -7.63 -0.31
C TYR A 53 -14.80 -6.77 -1.26
N LEU A 54 -15.41 -5.90 -2.07
CA LEU A 54 -14.68 -4.92 -2.87
C LEU A 54 -13.79 -4.01 -2.02
N ARG A 55 -14.23 -3.66 -0.80
CA ARG A 55 -13.41 -2.85 0.13
C ARG A 55 -12.16 -3.60 0.57
N THR A 56 -12.26 -4.92 0.74
CA THR A 56 -11.10 -5.77 1.03
C THR A 56 -10.11 -5.75 -0.13
N VAL A 57 -10.59 -5.84 -1.37
CA VAL A 57 -9.74 -5.74 -2.57
C VAL A 57 -9.04 -4.37 -2.62
N VAL A 58 -9.77 -3.27 -2.39
CA VAL A 58 -9.17 -1.92 -2.35
C VAL A 58 -8.13 -1.80 -1.24
N ARG A 59 -8.45 -2.26 -0.02
CA ARG A 59 -7.56 -2.23 1.14
C ARG A 59 -6.27 -3.02 0.91
N GLU A 60 -6.35 -4.18 0.29
CA GLU A 60 -5.22 -5.08 0.12
C GLU A 60 -4.37 -4.72 -1.11
N GLU A 61 -4.99 -4.32 -2.22
CA GLU A 61 -4.29 -4.15 -3.50
C GLU A 61 -3.96 -2.70 -3.85
N LEU A 62 -4.68 -1.71 -3.30
CA LEU A 62 -4.49 -0.30 -3.66
C LEU A 62 -3.92 0.53 -2.50
N ILE A 63 -4.51 0.44 -1.31
CA ILE A 63 -4.11 1.27 -0.16
C ILE A 63 -2.62 1.18 0.21
N PRO A 64 -1.91 0.04 0.12
CA PRO A 64 -0.48 -0.03 0.44
C PRO A 64 0.39 0.89 -0.42
N TYR A 65 -0.08 1.25 -1.61
CA TYR A 65 0.61 2.13 -2.55
C TYR A 65 0.17 3.60 -2.42
N VAL A 66 -0.81 3.90 -1.56
CA VAL A 66 -1.36 5.26 -1.37
C VAL A 66 -0.81 5.88 -0.08
N GLN A 67 -0.28 7.11 -0.19
CA GLN A 67 0.12 7.88 0.98
C GLN A 67 -1.09 8.55 1.66
N VAL A 68 -1.93 7.73 2.31
CA VAL A 68 -3.22 8.14 2.89
C VAL A 68 -3.11 9.36 3.81
N LYS A 69 -2.11 9.39 4.70
CA LYS A 69 -1.91 10.51 5.62
C LYS A 69 -1.51 11.80 4.90
N TYR A 70 -0.69 11.69 3.86
CA TYR A 70 -0.27 12.84 3.08
C TYR A 70 -1.45 13.41 2.28
N ALA A 71 -2.17 12.55 1.55
CA ALA A 71 -3.37 12.94 0.82
C ALA A 71 -4.43 13.56 1.75
N GLY A 72 -4.70 12.93 2.90
CA GLY A 72 -5.64 13.45 3.88
C GLY A 72 -5.18 14.78 4.49
N ALA A 73 -3.88 14.96 4.75
CA ALA A 73 -3.36 16.24 5.24
C ALA A 73 -3.51 17.35 4.20
N LEU A 74 -3.33 17.04 2.91
CA LEU A 74 -3.59 17.99 1.81
C LEU A 74 -5.07 18.38 1.74
N VAL A 75 -5.98 17.42 1.92
CA VAL A 75 -7.44 17.69 1.97
C VAL A 75 -7.79 18.60 3.14
N LEU A 76 -7.18 18.41 4.32
CA LEU A 76 -7.40 19.26 5.47
C LEU A 76 -6.82 20.68 5.31
N GLY A 77 -5.81 20.88 4.47
CA GLY A 77 -5.19 22.19 4.25
C GLY A 77 -4.76 22.86 5.56
N HIS A 78 -5.26 24.07 5.82
CA HIS A 78 -4.91 24.83 7.02
C HIS A 78 -5.40 24.18 8.32
N TYR A 79 -6.57 23.52 8.29
CA TYR A 79 -7.15 22.83 9.45
C TYR A 79 -6.25 21.71 9.99
N TYR A 80 -5.35 21.16 9.16
CA TYR A 80 -4.39 20.16 9.61
C TYR A 80 -3.55 20.68 10.77
N ARG A 81 -3.08 21.94 10.70
CA ARG A 81 -2.19 22.54 11.71
C ARG A 81 -2.92 22.77 13.04
N GLU A 82 -4.20 23.12 12.98
CA GLU A 82 -5.06 23.41 14.12
C GLU A 82 -5.55 22.14 14.84
N ALA A 83 -5.65 21.02 14.11
CA ALA A 83 -6.13 19.76 14.68
C ALA A 83 -5.15 19.18 15.71
N THR A 84 -5.69 18.71 16.84
CA THR A 84 -4.94 17.95 17.84
C THR A 84 -4.47 16.59 17.29
N PRO A 85 -3.44 15.97 17.88
CA PRO A 85 -2.99 14.64 17.47
C PRO A 85 -4.11 13.58 17.49
N ALA A 86 -5.01 13.64 18.49
CA ALA A 86 -6.16 12.73 18.59
C ALA A 86 -7.15 12.93 17.43
N GLN A 87 -7.47 14.18 17.09
CA GLN A 87 -8.34 14.50 15.95
C GLN A 87 -7.71 14.06 14.63
N ARG A 88 -6.40 14.28 14.42
CA ARG A 88 -5.69 13.83 13.21
C ARG A 88 -5.71 12.30 13.08
N SER A 89 -5.50 11.58 14.18
CA SER A 89 -5.56 10.11 14.19
C SER A 89 -6.96 9.60 13.82
N ALA A 90 -8.00 10.15 14.45
CA ALA A 90 -9.39 9.82 14.13
C ALA A 90 -9.75 10.15 12.68
N TYR A 91 -9.32 11.34 12.21
CA TYR A 91 -9.51 11.77 10.82
C TYR A 91 -8.84 10.81 9.83
N PHE A 92 -7.57 10.46 10.02
CA PHE A 92 -6.88 9.58 9.07
C PHE A 92 -7.48 8.17 9.04
N LYS A 93 -7.96 7.67 10.18
CA LYS A 93 -8.68 6.39 10.24
C LYS A 93 -9.98 6.47 9.42
N ALA A 94 -10.76 7.53 9.60
CA ALA A 94 -11.99 7.75 8.83
C ALA A 94 -11.72 7.98 7.33
N PHE A 95 -10.68 8.73 7.01
CA PHE A 95 -10.27 9.03 5.63
C PHE A 95 -9.82 7.76 4.90
N GLN A 96 -9.04 6.89 5.55
CA GLN A 96 -8.68 5.60 4.96
C GLN A 96 -9.91 4.74 4.71
N ALA A 97 -10.81 4.61 5.69
CA ALA A 97 -12.05 3.85 5.54
C ALA A 97 -12.94 4.40 4.41
N TYR A 98 -12.95 5.72 4.22
CA TYR A 98 -13.63 6.37 3.10
C TYR A 98 -13.02 5.99 1.75
N LEU A 99 -11.69 6.00 1.62
CA LEU A 99 -10.99 5.58 0.39
C LEU A 99 -11.24 4.10 0.06
N GLU A 100 -11.37 3.24 1.07
CA GLU A 100 -11.67 1.82 0.87
C GLU A 100 -13.12 1.57 0.43
N GLN A 101 -14.01 2.54 0.62
CA GLN A 101 -15.44 2.43 0.32
C GLN A 101 -15.86 3.07 -1.01
N ALA A 102 -15.08 4.05 -1.50
CA ALA A 102 -15.33 4.75 -2.77
C ALA A 102 -14.97 3.87 -3.98
#